data_AF-A0A7C1AZ20-F1
#
_entry.id   AF-A0A7C1AZ20-F1
#
_cell.length_a   1.000
_cell.length_b   1.000
_cell.length_c   1.000
_cell.angle_alpha   90.00
_cell.angle_beta   90.00
_cell.angle_gamma   90.00
#
_symmetry.space_group_name_H-M   'P 1'
#
loop_
_entity.id
_entity.type
_entity.pdbx_description
1 polymer ?
#
loop_
_entity_poly.entity_id
_entity_poly.type
_entity_poly.pdbx_seq_one_letter_code
_entity_poly.pdbx_strand_id
1 'polypeptide(L)'
;YKDKVALPLFCLASPTNITPEKLEVLVDAGLSALQVGIQSGSARINALYNRTVTNEDVLRVAELIHTYAGRLHPLYDVIVDNPYETVQDGIDTVKLLMQLKKPFTIQVFSLTLFPGTELYERASRDGLIKDEVKDIYNKFYMQRQGRYPTILMALVNRGAPRSLIRFLTSKWVVKLLSGVWMRPFYRLLYILNEKTILAKNRILPRAG
;
A
#
# COMPACT_ATOMS: atom_id res chain seq x y z
N TYR A 1 19.77 12.00 -21.72
CA TYR A 1 18.29 11.93 -21.66
C TYR A 1 17.70 13.34 -21.71
N LYS A 2 18.07 14.22 -20.79
CA LYS A 2 17.63 15.63 -20.73
C LYS A 2 17.61 16.36 -22.07
N ASP A 3 18.72 16.35 -22.81
CA ASP A 3 18.83 17.16 -24.03
C ASP A 3 18.10 16.56 -25.25
N LYS A 4 17.72 15.28 -25.17
CA LYS A 4 17.22 14.52 -26.34
C LYS A 4 15.80 13.96 -26.18
N VAL A 5 15.31 13.77 -24.95
CA VAL A 5 14.03 13.11 -24.66
C VAL A 5 13.13 13.98 -23.77
N ALA A 6 13.63 14.40 -22.59
CA ALA A 6 12.94 15.32 -21.67
C ALA A 6 11.49 14.94 -21.29
N LEU A 7 11.13 13.64 -21.27
CA LEU A 7 9.81 13.19 -20.83
C LEU A 7 9.81 12.87 -19.31
N PRO A 8 8.66 13.01 -18.63
CA PRO A 8 8.55 12.64 -17.22
C PRO A 8 8.87 11.16 -16.99
N LEU A 9 9.67 10.88 -15.97
CA LEU A 9 10.02 9.52 -15.57
C LEU A 9 9.15 9.05 -14.40
N PHE A 10 8.84 7.75 -14.42
CA PHE A 10 8.26 7.00 -13.32
C PHE A 10 9.15 5.81 -13.02
N CYS A 11 9.45 5.56 -11.75
CA CYS A 11 10.27 4.43 -11.33
C CYS A 11 9.64 3.67 -10.16
N LEU A 12 9.95 2.39 -10.07
CA LEU A 12 9.66 1.55 -8.92
C LEU A 12 10.97 1.23 -8.20
N ALA A 13 10.96 1.24 -6.88
CA ALA A 13 12.15 0.93 -6.09
C ALA A 13 11.80 0.24 -4.76
N SER A 14 12.74 -0.58 -4.28
CA SER A 14 12.77 -1.00 -2.87
C SER A 14 13.42 0.11 -2.03
N PRO A 15 13.00 0.32 -0.77
CA PRO A 15 13.66 1.26 0.14
C PRO A 15 15.18 1.10 0.19
N THR A 16 15.67 -0.15 0.21
CA THR A 16 17.11 -0.46 0.27
C THR A 16 17.93 -0.02 -0.94
N ASN A 17 17.30 0.25 -2.09
CA ASN A 17 17.99 0.65 -3.31
C ASN A 17 18.02 2.17 -3.56
N ILE A 18 17.29 2.93 -2.75
CA ILE A 18 17.19 4.39 -2.87
C ILE A 18 18.35 5.03 -2.10
N THR A 19 19.20 5.75 -2.81
CA THR A 19 20.29 6.55 -2.23
C THR A 19 20.18 8.00 -2.69
N PRO A 20 20.75 8.97 -1.96
CA PRO A 20 20.71 10.38 -2.35
C PRO A 20 21.24 10.62 -3.76
N GLU A 21 22.34 9.96 -4.13
CA GLU A 21 23.02 10.14 -5.42
C GLU A 21 22.16 9.64 -6.58
N LYS A 22 21.55 8.47 -6.42
CA LYS A 22 20.62 7.92 -7.44
C LYS A 22 19.39 8.79 -7.58
N LEU A 23 18.85 9.25 -6.46
CA LEU A 23 17.61 10.04 -6.47
C LEU A 23 17.85 11.41 -7.09
N GLU A 24 18.96 12.07 -6.77
CA GLU A 24 19.36 13.35 -7.39
C GLU A 24 19.46 13.20 -8.91
N VAL A 25 20.20 12.21 -9.40
CA VAL A 25 20.37 11.97 -10.85
C VAL A 25 19.03 11.71 -11.55
N LEU A 26 18.14 10.93 -10.92
CA LEU A 26 16.84 10.61 -11.52
C LEU A 26 15.90 11.81 -11.51
N VAL A 27 15.82 12.56 -10.41
CA VAL A 27 14.99 13.77 -10.29
C VAL A 27 15.49 14.85 -11.24
N ASP A 28 16.79 14.99 -11.38
CA ASP A 28 17.43 15.86 -12.36
C ASP A 28 17.07 15.43 -13.80
N ALA A 29 17.04 14.13 -14.08
CA ALA A 29 16.62 13.59 -15.38
C ALA A 29 15.10 13.67 -15.66
N GLY A 30 14.28 14.14 -14.71
CA GLY A 30 12.83 14.33 -14.90
C GLY A 30 11.93 13.32 -14.18
N LEU A 31 12.44 12.61 -13.16
CA LEU A 31 11.61 11.76 -12.30
C LEU A 31 10.58 12.59 -11.53
N SER A 32 9.31 12.40 -11.88
CA SER A 32 8.19 13.13 -11.29
C SER A 32 7.38 12.28 -10.30
N ALA A 33 7.49 10.95 -10.38
CA ALA A 33 6.85 10.03 -9.46
C ALA A 33 7.70 8.79 -9.18
N LEU A 34 7.73 8.38 -7.91
CA LEU A 34 8.49 7.21 -7.45
C LEU A 34 7.57 6.31 -6.63
N GLN A 35 7.42 5.07 -7.07
CA GLN A 35 6.69 4.03 -6.35
C GLN A 35 7.65 3.20 -5.50
N VAL A 36 7.35 3.10 -4.21
CA VAL A 36 8.21 2.49 -3.20
C VAL A 36 7.48 1.34 -2.53
N GLY A 37 8.03 0.14 -2.69
CA GLY A 37 7.47 -1.07 -2.10
C GLY A 37 7.75 -1.18 -0.60
N ILE A 38 6.83 -0.72 0.25
CA ILE A 38 6.95 -0.87 1.73
C ILE A 38 6.27 -2.16 2.22
N GLN A 39 5.23 -2.61 1.51
CA GLN A 39 4.46 -3.85 1.67
C GLN A 39 3.67 -3.96 2.97
N SER A 40 4.31 -3.87 4.13
CA SER A 40 3.66 -3.92 5.44
C SER A 40 4.47 -3.11 6.45
N GLY A 41 3.80 -2.54 7.45
CA GLY A 41 4.45 -2.01 8.65
C GLY A 41 4.62 -3.02 9.77
N SER A 42 4.14 -4.26 9.58
CA SER A 42 4.37 -5.37 10.52
C SER A 42 5.68 -6.09 10.20
N ALA A 43 6.61 -6.10 11.15
CA ALA A 43 7.85 -6.86 11.04
C ALA A 43 7.60 -8.36 10.83
N ARG A 44 6.56 -8.91 11.45
CA ARG A 44 6.18 -10.32 11.31
C ARG A 44 5.74 -10.65 9.88
N ILE A 45 4.97 -9.76 9.25
CA ILE A 45 4.52 -9.93 7.86
C ILE A 45 5.66 -9.68 6.88
N ASN A 46 6.53 -8.71 7.13
CA ASN A 46 7.73 -8.52 6.31
C ASN A 46 8.67 -9.74 6.37
N ALA A 47 8.84 -10.35 7.55
CA ALA A 47 9.58 -11.60 7.68
C ALA A 47 8.92 -12.76 6.91
N LEU A 48 7.59 -12.86 6.95
CA LEU A 48 6.83 -13.83 6.13
C LEU A 48 7.05 -13.64 4.63
N TYR A 49 7.26 -12.40 4.18
CA TYR A 49 7.60 -12.07 2.78
C TYR A 49 9.10 -12.17 2.47
N ASN A 50 9.90 -12.69 3.40
CA ASN A 50 11.36 -12.74 3.31
C ASN A 50 11.99 -11.38 2.99
N ARG A 51 11.48 -10.32 3.64
CA ARG A 51 11.98 -8.95 3.48
C ARG A 51 12.86 -8.57 4.66
N THR A 52 14.02 -8.00 4.36
CA THR A 52 14.97 -7.47 5.34
C THR A 52 14.80 -5.98 5.62
N VAL A 53 13.91 -5.30 4.87
CA VAL A 53 13.61 -3.88 5.04
C VAL A 53 12.93 -3.64 6.39
N THR A 54 13.48 -2.72 7.19
CA THR A 54 12.90 -2.29 8.46
C THR A 54 11.96 -1.09 8.28
N ASN A 55 11.14 -0.82 9.30
CA ASN A 55 10.29 0.39 9.28
C ASN A 55 11.17 1.66 9.33
N GLU A 56 12.29 1.61 10.02
CA GLU A 56 13.28 2.67 10.12
C GLU A 56 13.90 2.99 8.74
N ASP A 57 14.19 1.96 7.93
CA ASP A 57 14.62 2.14 6.54
C ASP A 57 13.56 2.85 5.71
N VAL A 58 12.30 2.45 5.85
CA VAL A 58 11.17 3.09 5.16
C VAL A 58 11.07 4.56 5.55
N LEU A 59 11.15 4.89 6.84
CA LEU A 59 11.07 6.26 7.33
C LEU A 59 12.24 7.11 6.84
N ARG A 60 13.46 6.58 6.88
CA ARG A 60 14.68 7.24 6.38
C ARG A 60 14.59 7.57 4.89
N VAL A 61 14.15 6.61 4.10
CA VAL A 61 13.98 6.79 2.64
C VAL A 61 12.83 7.75 2.34
N ALA A 62 11.73 7.67 3.09
CA ALA A 62 10.62 8.61 2.94
C ALA A 62 11.04 10.05 3.26
N GLU A 63 11.88 10.26 4.27
CA GLU A 63 12.45 11.57 4.59
C GLU A 63 13.34 12.09 3.45
N LEU A 64 14.22 11.23 2.91
CA LEU A 64 15.04 11.57 1.74
C LEU A 64 14.18 11.93 0.52
N ILE A 65 13.12 11.17 0.22
CA ILE A 65 12.22 11.51 -0.89
C ILE A 65 11.52 12.85 -0.63
N HIS A 66 11.15 13.12 0.62
CA HIS A 66 10.48 14.36 1.00
C HIS A 66 11.35 15.61 0.79
N THR A 67 12.69 15.51 0.74
CA THR A 67 13.54 16.66 0.40
C THR A 67 13.30 17.17 -1.04
N TYR A 68 12.70 16.35 -1.89
CA TYR A 68 12.30 16.69 -3.26
C TYR A 68 10.81 16.99 -3.40
N ALA A 69 10.10 17.26 -2.29
CA ALA A 69 8.68 17.58 -2.32
C ALA A 69 8.42 18.76 -3.28
N GLY A 70 7.42 18.60 -4.16
CA GLY A 70 7.09 19.57 -5.22
C GLY A 70 7.69 19.22 -6.58
N ARG A 71 8.77 18.43 -6.64
CA ARG A 71 9.32 17.87 -7.88
C ARG A 71 9.03 16.39 -8.03
N LEU A 72 9.02 15.66 -6.91
CA LEU A 72 8.82 14.22 -6.85
C LEU A 72 7.61 13.86 -5.99
N HIS A 73 6.69 13.06 -6.54
CA HIS A 73 5.54 12.53 -5.82
C HIS A 73 5.75 11.05 -5.43
N PRO A 74 5.83 10.71 -4.14
CA PRO A 74 5.95 9.33 -3.70
C PRO A 74 4.61 8.58 -3.72
N LEU A 75 4.68 7.33 -4.16
CA LEU A 75 3.62 6.33 -4.01
C LEU A 75 4.17 5.19 -3.13
N TYR A 76 3.45 4.82 -2.07
CA TYR A 76 3.86 3.73 -1.18
C TYR A 76 2.96 2.52 -1.36
N ASP A 77 3.55 1.39 -1.73
CA ASP A 77 2.81 0.15 -1.94
C ASP A 77 2.62 -0.60 -0.64
N VAL A 78 1.39 -1.00 -0.37
CA VAL A 78 1.00 -1.84 0.75
C VAL A 78 0.25 -3.05 0.24
N ILE A 79 0.60 -4.24 0.74
CA ILE A 79 -0.09 -5.48 0.43
C ILE A 79 -1.03 -5.82 1.58
N VAL A 80 -2.30 -6.04 1.27
CA VAL A 80 -3.37 -6.46 2.19
C VAL A 80 -3.96 -7.81 1.75
N ASP A 81 -4.96 -8.28 2.48
CA ASP A 81 -5.66 -9.56 2.23
C ASP A 81 -4.74 -10.78 2.32
N ASN A 82 -3.63 -10.66 3.02
CA ASN A 82 -2.80 -11.80 3.36
C ASN A 82 -3.55 -12.69 4.38
N PRO A 83 -3.76 -13.99 4.10
CA PRO A 83 -4.49 -14.87 5.00
C PRO A 83 -3.78 -15.08 6.35
N TYR A 84 -2.48 -14.82 6.42
CA TYR A 84 -1.69 -14.87 7.65
C TYR A 84 -1.65 -13.53 8.41
N GLU A 85 -2.28 -12.47 7.88
CA GLU A 85 -2.31 -11.15 8.49
C GLU A 85 -3.39 -11.06 9.57
N THR A 86 -3.00 -10.59 10.75
CA THR A 86 -3.94 -10.23 11.82
C THR A 86 -4.39 -8.78 11.65
N VAL A 87 -5.48 -8.42 12.32
CA VAL A 87 -5.91 -7.01 12.37
C VAL A 87 -4.78 -6.11 12.88
N GLN A 88 -4.01 -6.56 13.87
CA GLN A 88 -2.93 -5.76 14.46
C GLN A 88 -1.82 -5.47 13.44
N ASP A 89 -1.46 -6.41 12.58
CA ASP A 89 -0.45 -6.18 11.53
C ASP A 89 -0.89 -5.08 10.55
N GLY A 90 -2.17 -5.08 10.19
CA GLY A 90 -2.76 -4.01 9.39
C GLY A 90 -2.75 -2.67 10.12
N ILE A 91 -3.01 -2.65 11.44
CA ILE A 91 -2.92 -1.44 12.27
C ILE A 91 -1.47 -0.93 12.36
N ASP A 92 -0.48 -1.81 12.46
CA ASP A 92 0.93 -1.42 12.49
C ASP A 92 1.35 -0.78 11.17
N THR A 93 0.81 -1.29 10.05
CA THR A 93 0.95 -0.65 8.74
C THR A 93 0.32 0.75 8.70
N VAL A 94 -0.89 0.93 9.24
CA VAL A 94 -1.52 2.27 9.36
C VAL A 94 -0.65 3.22 10.19
N LYS A 95 -0.08 2.75 11.31
CA LYS A 95 0.81 3.55 12.17
C LYS A 95 2.10 3.94 11.47
N LEU A 96 2.71 3.05 10.68
CA LEU A 96 3.86 3.40 9.84
C LEU A 96 3.48 4.52 8.84
N LEU A 97 2.38 4.35 8.11
CA LEU A 97 1.90 5.33 7.14
C LEU A 97 1.62 6.70 7.76
N MET A 98 1.12 6.76 9.00
CA MET A 98 0.89 8.01 9.72
C MET A 98 2.16 8.81 10.03
N GLN A 99 3.32 8.14 10.10
CA GLN A 99 4.61 8.77 10.37
C GLN A 99 5.21 9.42 9.10
N LEU A 100 4.79 8.98 7.92
CA LEU A 100 5.25 9.55 6.65
C LEU A 100 4.78 10.99 6.47
N LYS A 101 5.64 11.84 5.89
CA LYS A 101 5.33 13.24 5.57
C LYS A 101 4.57 13.33 4.26
N LYS A 102 3.46 14.08 4.26
CA LYS A 102 2.70 14.41 3.04
C LYS A 102 3.49 15.43 2.19
N PRO A 103 3.30 15.48 0.86
CA PRO A 103 2.34 14.69 0.07
C PRO A 103 2.85 13.28 -0.26
N PHE A 104 1.92 12.31 -0.31
CA PHE A 104 2.15 10.96 -0.84
C PHE A 104 0.82 10.29 -1.19
N THR A 105 0.87 9.28 -2.06
CA THR A 105 -0.25 8.37 -2.34
C THR A 105 0.03 6.99 -1.77
N ILE A 106 -0.97 6.33 -1.20
CA ILE A 106 -0.91 4.91 -0.84
C ILE A 106 -1.49 4.10 -2.00
N GLN A 107 -0.71 3.15 -2.51
CA GLN A 107 -1.21 2.10 -3.40
C GLN A 107 -1.44 0.84 -2.59
N VAL A 108 -2.65 0.28 -2.67
CA VAL A 108 -3.03 -0.89 -1.88
C VAL A 108 -3.32 -2.04 -2.84
N PHE A 109 -2.57 -3.13 -2.67
CA PHE A 109 -2.66 -4.34 -3.46
C PHE A 109 -3.18 -5.51 -2.61
N SER A 110 -4.04 -6.34 -3.17
CA SER A 110 -4.46 -7.60 -2.57
C SER A 110 -3.43 -8.68 -2.87
N LEU A 111 -2.96 -9.41 -1.86
CA LEU A 111 -1.95 -10.47 -2.01
C LEU A 111 -2.44 -11.55 -2.97
N THR A 112 -1.68 -11.83 -4.04
CA THR A 112 -1.88 -13.01 -4.88
C THR A 112 -0.80 -14.04 -4.58
N LEU A 113 -1.21 -15.27 -4.30
CA LEU A 113 -0.31 -16.39 -3.99
C LEU A 113 0.15 -17.04 -5.29
N PHE A 114 1.18 -16.49 -5.95
CA PHE A 114 1.62 -17.03 -7.24
C PHE A 114 2.29 -18.40 -7.11
N PRO A 115 1.93 -19.39 -7.96
CA PRO A 115 2.55 -20.70 -7.98
C PRO A 115 4.07 -20.64 -8.12
N GLY A 116 4.77 -21.55 -7.43
CA GLY A 116 6.24 -21.59 -7.40
C GLY A 116 6.89 -20.62 -6.40
N THR A 117 6.12 -19.81 -5.67
CA THR A 117 6.65 -19.01 -4.55
C THR A 117 6.59 -19.79 -3.24
N GLU A 118 7.52 -19.53 -2.32
CA GLU A 118 7.51 -20.17 -0.99
C GLU A 118 6.20 -19.93 -0.22
N LEU A 119 5.65 -18.71 -0.36
CA LEU A 119 4.39 -18.34 0.29
C LEU A 119 3.19 -19.10 -0.30
N TYR A 120 3.19 -19.37 -1.62
CA TYR A 120 2.21 -20.24 -2.25
C TYR A 120 2.31 -21.67 -1.72
N GLU A 121 3.52 -22.23 -1.69
CA GLU A 121 3.74 -23.61 -1.19
C GLU A 121 3.25 -23.78 0.25
N ARG A 122 3.53 -22.77 1.09
CA ARG A 122 3.02 -22.74 2.47
C ARG A 122 1.49 -22.66 2.50
N ALA A 123 0.88 -21.75 1.75
CA ALA A 123 -0.56 -21.56 1.73
C ALA A 123 -1.32 -22.78 1.17
N SER A 124 -0.72 -23.47 0.20
CA SER A 124 -1.22 -24.74 -0.33
C SER A 124 -1.23 -25.83 0.76
N ARG A 125 -0.10 -26.01 1.47
CA ARG A 125 -0.02 -26.95 2.60
C ARG A 125 -0.99 -26.64 3.74
N ASP A 126 -1.22 -25.35 4.01
CA ASP A 126 -2.15 -24.90 5.04
C ASP A 126 -3.63 -24.96 4.59
N GLY A 127 -3.92 -25.42 3.37
CA GLY A 127 -5.29 -25.55 2.83
C GLY A 127 -5.99 -24.21 2.56
N LEU A 128 -5.22 -23.14 2.36
CA LEU A 128 -5.74 -21.79 2.14
C LEU A 128 -6.09 -21.50 0.68
N ILE A 129 -5.60 -22.32 -0.25
CA ILE A 129 -5.90 -22.27 -1.68
C ILE A 129 -6.91 -23.37 -1.98
N LYS A 130 -8.11 -22.99 -2.44
CA LYS A 130 -9.19 -23.96 -2.69
C LYS A 130 -9.38 -24.22 -4.18
N ASP A 131 -9.24 -23.17 -4.98
CA ASP A 131 -9.38 -23.22 -6.44
C ASP A 131 -8.34 -22.27 -7.03
N GLU A 132 -7.27 -22.82 -7.60
CA GLU A 132 -6.15 -22.03 -8.13
C GLU A 132 -6.60 -21.05 -9.23
N VAL A 133 -7.51 -21.48 -10.11
CA VAL A 133 -8.06 -20.65 -11.19
C VAL A 133 -8.79 -19.45 -10.62
N LYS A 134 -9.66 -19.68 -9.64
CA LYS A 134 -10.46 -18.62 -9.03
C LYS A 134 -9.65 -17.73 -8.08
N ASP A 135 -8.86 -18.34 -7.21
CA ASP A 135 -8.19 -17.68 -6.09
C ASP A 135 -6.91 -16.94 -6.53
N ILE A 136 -6.32 -17.33 -7.66
CA ILE A 136 -5.06 -16.78 -8.17
C ILE A 136 -5.23 -16.19 -9.57
N TYR A 137 -5.53 -17.02 -10.58
CA TYR A 137 -5.48 -16.56 -11.99
C TYR A 137 -6.58 -15.54 -12.32
N ASN A 138 -7.78 -15.70 -11.77
CA ASN A 138 -8.90 -14.78 -11.94
C ASN A 138 -8.93 -13.67 -10.89
N LYS A 139 -8.00 -13.67 -9.93
CA LYS A 139 -7.95 -12.66 -8.87
C LYS A 139 -7.29 -11.39 -9.40
N PHE A 140 -8.06 -10.31 -9.44
CA PHE A 140 -7.50 -8.99 -9.76
C PHE A 140 -6.82 -8.38 -8.52
N TYR A 141 -5.49 -8.25 -8.55
CA TYR A 141 -4.69 -7.79 -7.40
C TYR A 141 -4.99 -6.36 -6.95
N MET A 142 -5.65 -5.52 -7.76
CA MET A 142 -6.13 -4.21 -7.30
C MET A 142 -7.47 -4.29 -6.56
N GLN A 143 -8.23 -5.37 -6.73
CA GLN A 143 -9.49 -5.61 -6.03
C GLN A 143 -9.20 -6.22 -4.66
N ARG A 144 -9.50 -5.43 -3.62
CA ARG A 144 -9.14 -5.73 -2.23
C ARG A 144 -10.37 -5.81 -1.35
N GLN A 145 -10.28 -6.54 -0.25
CA GLN A 145 -11.42 -6.68 0.65
C GLN A 145 -11.59 -5.42 1.51
N GLY A 146 -12.84 -5.02 1.73
CA GLY A 146 -13.20 -3.99 2.70
C GLY A 146 -13.00 -4.49 4.13
N ARG A 147 -11.76 -4.48 4.62
CA ARG A 147 -11.41 -4.78 6.02
C ARG A 147 -11.09 -3.49 6.77
N TYR A 148 -11.17 -3.56 8.10
CA TYR A 148 -10.98 -2.38 8.95
C TYR A 148 -9.64 -1.66 8.71
N PRO A 149 -8.46 -2.33 8.71
CA PRO A 149 -7.19 -1.67 8.39
C PRO A 149 -7.18 -1.02 6.99
N THR A 150 -7.72 -1.69 5.97
CA THR A 150 -7.82 -1.18 4.60
C THR A 150 -8.62 0.13 4.53
N ILE A 151 -9.68 0.25 5.32
CA ILE A 151 -10.47 1.49 5.43
C ILE A 151 -9.65 2.60 6.07
N LEU A 152 -8.92 2.30 7.15
CA LEU A 152 -8.04 3.29 7.79
C LEU A 152 -6.95 3.77 6.84
N MET A 153 -6.33 2.87 6.06
CA MET A 153 -5.37 3.25 5.02
C MET A 153 -6.02 4.18 3.99
N ALA A 154 -7.26 3.91 3.59
CA ALA A 154 -8.01 4.77 2.67
C ALA A 154 -8.33 6.15 3.29
N LEU A 155 -8.54 6.25 4.60
CA LEU A 155 -8.69 7.53 5.30
C LEU A 155 -7.36 8.32 5.35
N VAL A 156 -6.25 7.64 5.65
CA VAL A 156 -4.90 8.24 5.62
C VAL A 156 -4.56 8.74 4.21
N ASN A 157 -4.94 7.98 3.18
CA ASN A 157 -4.70 8.38 1.79
C ASN A 157 -5.46 9.66 1.42
N ARG A 158 -6.69 9.83 1.95
CA ARG A 158 -7.53 11.02 1.76
C ARG A 158 -7.17 12.22 2.64
N GLY A 159 -6.15 12.10 3.49
CA GLY A 159 -5.72 13.20 4.35
C GLY A 159 -6.61 13.41 5.59
N ALA A 160 -7.25 12.35 6.10
CA ALA A 160 -7.98 12.43 7.36
C ALA A 160 -7.06 12.92 8.52
N PRO A 161 -7.58 13.68 9.50
CA PRO A 161 -6.77 14.21 10.59
C PRO A 161 -6.04 13.12 11.39
N ARG A 162 -4.77 13.37 11.73
CA ARG A 162 -3.95 12.41 12.50
C ARG A 162 -4.57 12.04 13.86
N SER A 163 -5.26 12.98 14.51
CA SER A 163 -6.00 12.73 15.77
C SER A 163 -7.11 11.70 15.60
N LEU A 164 -7.88 11.80 14.50
CA LEU A 164 -8.94 10.85 14.17
C LEU A 164 -8.36 9.45 13.94
N ILE A 165 -7.30 9.33 13.14
CA ILE A 165 -6.68 8.02 12.89
C ILE A 165 -6.07 7.44 14.17
N ARG A 166 -5.48 8.28 15.03
CA ARG A 166 -4.97 7.85 16.35
C ARG A 166 -6.07 7.29 17.24
N PHE A 167 -7.24 7.94 17.27
CA PHE A 167 -8.41 7.42 17.99
C PHE A 167 -8.90 6.09 17.40
N LEU A 168 -9.04 6.00 16.08
CA LEU A 168 -9.48 4.79 15.39
C LEU A 168 -8.50 3.61 15.55
N THR A 169 -7.20 3.90 15.70
CA THR A 169 -6.17 2.87 15.95
C THR A 169 -5.99 2.52 17.43
N SER A 170 -6.80 3.08 18.34
CA SER A 170 -6.76 2.73 19.76
C SER A 170 -7.27 1.30 20.00
N LYS A 171 -6.70 0.60 20.98
CA LYS A 171 -6.95 -0.84 21.22
C LYS A 171 -8.44 -1.18 21.35
N TRP A 172 -9.20 -0.35 22.05
CA TRP A 172 -10.63 -0.57 22.28
C TRP A 172 -11.45 -0.38 21.00
N VAL A 173 -11.18 0.70 20.26
CA VAL A 173 -11.87 0.99 18.99
C VAL A 173 -11.55 -0.06 17.94
N VAL A 174 -10.29 -0.48 17.83
CA VAL A 174 -9.89 -1.57 16.93
C VAL A 174 -10.66 -2.85 17.29
N LYS A 175 -10.69 -3.25 18.58
CA LYS A 175 -11.41 -4.46 19.01
C LYS A 175 -12.90 -4.43 18.66
N LEU A 176 -13.54 -3.26 18.82
CA LEU A 176 -14.95 -3.08 18.50
C LEU A 176 -15.20 -3.13 16.99
N LEU A 177 -14.46 -2.31 16.23
CA LEU A 177 -14.70 -2.07 14.82
C LEU A 177 -14.14 -3.16 13.91
N SER A 178 -13.10 -3.89 14.31
CA SER A 178 -12.56 -5.02 13.54
C SER A 178 -13.36 -6.31 13.73
N GLY A 179 -14.44 -6.29 14.51
CA GLY A 179 -15.26 -7.45 14.77
C GLY A 179 -15.85 -8.05 13.48
N VAL A 180 -16.04 -9.36 13.45
CA VAL A 180 -16.59 -10.08 12.29
C VAL A 180 -17.98 -9.54 11.89
N TRP A 181 -18.75 -9.06 12.86
CA TRP A 181 -20.06 -8.43 12.68
C TRP A 181 -20.02 -7.16 11.82
N MET A 182 -18.88 -6.47 11.73
CA MET A 182 -18.71 -5.26 10.91
C MET A 182 -18.35 -5.55 9.44
N ARG A 183 -18.05 -6.81 9.08
CA ARG A 183 -17.64 -7.16 7.72
C ARG A 183 -18.68 -6.81 6.64
N PRO A 184 -20.00 -7.04 6.83
CA PRO A 184 -21.01 -6.62 5.85
C PRO A 184 -21.01 -5.11 5.63
N PHE A 185 -20.91 -4.33 6.72
CA PHE A 185 -20.86 -2.87 6.66
C PHE A 185 -19.65 -2.37 5.88
N TYR A 186 -18.47 -2.93 6.12
CA TYR A 186 -17.26 -2.55 5.39
C TYR A 186 -17.25 -2.97 3.93
N ARG A 187 -17.84 -4.13 3.62
CA ARG A 187 -18.07 -4.54 2.23
C ARG A 187 -18.98 -3.56 1.50
N LEU A 188 -20.05 -3.10 2.15
CA LEU A 188 -20.95 -2.08 1.60
C LEU A 188 -20.22 -0.74 1.38
N LEU A 189 -19.52 -0.23 2.40
CA LEU A 189 -18.72 1.00 2.28
C LEU A 189 -17.70 0.93 1.15
N TYR A 190 -17.06 -0.22 0.97
CA TYR A 190 -16.12 -0.44 -0.12
C TYR A 190 -16.79 -0.35 -1.49
N ILE A 191 -17.92 -1.04 -1.69
CA ILE A 191 -18.68 -1.02 -2.96
C ILE A 191 -19.15 0.39 -3.29
N LEU A 192 -19.66 1.13 -2.29
CA LEU A 192 -20.08 2.51 -2.47
C LEU A 192 -18.90 3.38 -2.91
N ASN A 193 -17.74 3.22 -2.27
CA ASN A 193 -16.54 3.97 -2.60
C ASN A 193 -15.99 3.63 -4.00
N GLU A 194 -15.98 2.37 -4.42
CA GLU A 194 -15.58 1.99 -5.79
C GLU A 194 -16.48 2.64 -6.83
N LYS A 195 -17.81 2.63 -6.61
CA LYS A 195 -18.75 3.30 -7.52
C LYS A 195 -18.49 4.80 -7.60
N THR A 196 -18.16 5.46 -6.49
CA THR A 196 -17.79 6.89 -6.48
C THR A 196 -16.48 7.15 -7.21
N ILE A 197 -15.46 6.31 -7.05
CA ILE A 197 -14.16 6.44 -7.74
C ILE A 197 -14.34 6.22 -9.25
N LEU A 198 -15.07 5.17 -9.65
CA LEU A 198 -15.39 4.90 -11.06
C LEU A 198 -16.20 6.04 -11.69
N ALA A 199 -17.16 6.61 -10.95
CA ALA A 199 -17.90 7.79 -11.41
C ALA A 199 -17.00 9.02 -11.58
N LYS A 200 -16.06 9.26 -10.66
CA LYS A 200 -15.12 10.38 -10.72
C LYS A 200 -14.10 10.24 -11.85
N ASN A 201 -13.63 9.01 -12.10
CA ASN A 201 -12.73 8.70 -13.22
C ASN A 201 -13.44 8.72 -14.59
N ARG A 202 -14.77 8.64 -14.63
CA ARG A 202 -15.57 8.85 -15.85
C ARG A 202 -15.70 10.34 -16.23
N ILE A 203 -15.43 11.24 -15.28
CA ILE A 203 -15.56 12.70 -15.42
C ILE A 203 -14.21 13.37 -15.73
N LEU A 204 -13.08 12.69 -15.50
CA LEU A 204 -11.76 13.18 -15.93
C LEU A 204 -11.54 12.84 -17.41
N PRO A 205 -11.12 13.81 -18.25
CA PRO A 205 -10.83 13.53 -19.65
C PRO A 205 -9.73 12.47 -19.72
N ARG A 206 -9.93 11.46 -20.56
CA ARG A 206 -8.86 10.55 -20.96
C ARG A 206 -7.74 11.44 -21.50
N ALA A 207 -6.58 11.44 -20.85
CA ALA A 207 -5.39 12.02 -21.44
C ALA A 207 -5.18 11.32 -22.79
N GLY A 208 -5.35 12.10 -23.87
CA GLY A 208 -5.07 11.68 -25.24
C GLY A 208 -3.57 11.68 -25.51
#